data_AF-M0ASS5-F1
#
_entry.id   AF-M0ASS5-F1
#
_cell.length_a   1.000
_cell.length_b   1.000
_cell.length_c   1.000
_cell.angle_alpha   90.00
_cell.angle_beta   90.00
_cell.angle_gamma   90.00
#
_symmetry.space_group_name_H-M   'P 1'
#
loop_
_entity.id
_entity.type
_entity.pdbx_description
1 polymer ?
#
loop_
_entity_poly.entity_id
_entity_poly.type
_entity_poly.pdbx_seq_one_letter_code
_entity_poly.pdbx_strand_id
1 'polypeptide(L)'
;MSTSDTIGLYWKCPPEWDRFKALANEIFPARDSAAGNLVESAWYRFSRDHKAEEIVSRLLEAVGTNSTPREGKKNLTRSRDVGDGRATVRVSPSVKEEMADFADEKDVANYEVLRAVVCYRLDGGALGWVGRQLKKLESRLDLDTSVSLDATMSSKESNTQKIIQGLGGEEMSAFTLEEFNKAVETHPNLKISASKHTREEYLPRVLDELEFTYHPNPTKDLFVLTDEIEIPDVRDPRSKPKAMLSEADKRLAVKVDALEKLASLSDSRERYQYEKGEAVGINGIAYNNAGKYMRQVADSPGFEFSEDNDVLRVDKRRVLDAEIENDDALEIIRQIASDALEDNDRESQDSRGEKNPSRNFTFPSGESSDDREEWIDQALEDFEDVDEIPEPALENVVRNKIARARYPDEIDETGTISDEAVERVTDEEIETVREELGLVQQSDELAGVDDQFEVLEAGRQAAATDGGSEE
;
A
#
# COMPACT_ATOMS: atom_id res chain seq x y z
N MET A 1 36.74 49.12 49.37
CA MET A 1 35.28 48.91 49.27
C MET A 1 34.96 47.65 50.05
N SER A 2 34.16 47.78 51.11
CA SER A 2 33.90 46.70 52.08
C SER A 2 33.05 45.60 51.46
N THR A 3 33.55 44.36 51.46
CA THR A 3 32.88 43.15 50.96
C THR A 3 31.89 42.58 51.98
N SER A 4 30.91 43.37 52.42
CA SER A 4 29.98 42.93 53.45
C SER A 4 28.64 43.66 53.34
N ASP A 5 27.75 43.14 52.50
CA ASP A 5 26.29 43.09 52.73
C ASP A 5 25.63 42.29 51.58
N THR A 6 26.01 41.02 51.44
CA THR A 6 25.31 40.09 50.54
C THR A 6 24.43 39.18 51.39
N ILE A 7 23.12 39.33 51.26
CA ILE A 7 22.13 38.55 52.01
C ILE A 7 21.83 37.26 51.23
N GLY A 8 21.79 36.12 51.93
CA GLY A 8 21.32 34.87 51.32
C GLY A 8 19.84 34.93 51.00
N LEU A 9 19.47 34.64 49.75
CA LEU A 9 18.12 34.28 49.37
C LEU A 9 17.84 32.85 49.84
N TYR A 10 16.82 32.70 50.67
CA TYR A 10 16.28 31.40 51.08
C TYR A 10 15.03 31.12 50.27
N TRP A 11 15.20 30.78 48.99
CA TRP A 11 14.09 30.44 48.10
C TRP A 11 14.13 28.97 47.70
N LYS A 12 12.95 28.45 47.38
CA LYS A 12 12.82 27.11 46.80
C LYS A 12 13.39 27.14 45.38
N CYS A 13 14.30 26.22 45.08
CA CYS A 13 14.92 26.17 43.77
C CYS A 13 13.93 25.70 42.70
N PRO A 14 13.95 26.34 41.52
CA PRO A 14 13.22 25.84 40.38
C PRO A 14 13.84 24.51 39.87
N PRO A 15 13.08 23.65 39.17
CA PRO A 15 13.62 22.40 38.63
C PRO A 15 14.78 22.64 37.63
N GLU A 16 14.83 23.81 36.99
CA GLU A 16 15.88 24.20 36.05
C GLU A 16 17.20 24.65 36.73
N TRP A 17 17.25 24.64 38.07
CA TRP A 17 18.31 25.26 38.86
C TRP A 17 19.71 24.65 38.66
N ASP A 18 19.83 23.34 38.49
CA ASP A 18 21.14 22.72 38.30
C ASP A 18 21.77 23.06 36.95
N ARG A 19 20.94 23.19 35.91
CA ARG A 19 21.38 23.68 34.58
C ARG A 19 21.82 25.14 34.67
N PHE A 20 21.12 25.94 35.46
CA PHE A 20 21.50 27.32 35.74
C PHE A 20 22.83 27.43 36.50
N LYS A 21 23.07 26.59 37.51
CA LYS A 21 24.37 26.54 38.22
C LYS A 21 25.52 26.15 37.29
N ALA A 22 25.31 25.16 36.42
CA ALA A 22 26.32 24.75 35.45
C ALA A 22 26.73 25.92 34.56
N LEU A 23 25.74 26.65 34.02
CA LEU A 23 25.98 27.86 33.23
C LEU A 23 26.67 28.96 34.05
N ALA A 24 26.25 29.16 35.31
CA ALA A 24 26.87 30.15 36.19
C ALA A 24 28.36 29.86 36.44
N ASN A 25 28.70 28.59 36.66
CA ASN A 25 30.07 28.16 36.88
C ASN A 25 30.93 28.24 35.60
N GLU A 26 30.32 28.06 34.43
CA GLU A 26 30.99 28.27 33.13
C GLU A 26 31.31 29.74 32.89
N ILE A 27 30.35 30.64 33.15
CA ILE A 27 30.52 32.09 32.93
C ILE A 27 31.40 32.75 33.99
N PHE A 28 31.30 32.28 35.24
CA PHE A 28 32.04 32.82 36.38
C PHE A 28 32.82 31.71 37.11
N PRO A 29 33.85 31.13 36.46
CA PRO A 29 34.63 30.06 37.08
C PRO A 29 35.32 30.57 38.35
N ALA A 30 35.35 29.72 39.38
CA ALA A 30 36.03 29.96 40.67
C ALA A 30 35.46 31.08 41.56
N ARG A 31 34.19 31.48 41.40
CA ARG A 31 33.50 32.38 42.35
C ARG A 31 32.45 31.65 43.17
N ASP A 32 32.56 31.71 44.51
CA ASP A 32 31.55 31.18 45.44
C ASP A 32 30.15 31.82 45.26
N SER A 33 30.06 32.96 44.55
CA SER A 33 28.83 33.68 44.23
C SER A 33 28.40 33.58 42.75
N ALA A 34 28.95 32.64 41.97
CA ALA A 34 28.68 32.54 40.53
C ALA A 34 27.18 32.54 40.18
N ALA A 35 26.38 31.73 40.88
CA ALA A 35 24.94 31.67 40.68
C ALA A 35 24.23 32.98 41.05
N GLY A 36 24.68 33.66 42.12
CA GLY A 36 24.12 34.95 42.54
C GLY A 36 24.37 36.06 41.53
N ASN A 37 25.61 36.19 41.06
CA ASN A 37 25.97 37.17 40.04
C ASN A 37 25.19 36.93 38.72
N LEU A 38 24.95 35.66 38.37
CA LEU A 38 24.15 35.32 37.20
C LEU A 38 22.67 35.66 37.41
N VAL A 39 22.11 35.46 38.61
CA VAL A 39 20.73 35.86 38.95
C VAL A 39 20.58 37.37 38.85
N GLU A 40 21.51 38.15 39.41
CA GLU A 40 21.46 39.62 39.33
C GLU A 40 21.53 40.11 37.89
N SER A 41 22.48 39.58 37.10
CA SER A 41 22.62 39.92 35.68
C SER A 41 21.38 39.56 34.88
N ALA A 42 20.77 38.40 35.18
CA ALA A 42 19.52 37.98 34.56
C ALA A 42 18.34 38.88 34.99
N TRP A 43 18.26 39.26 36.26
CA TRP A 43 17.23 40.16 36.79
C TRP A 43 17.29 41.54 36.14
N TYR A 44 18.47 42.14 35.98
CA TYR A 44 18.59 43.46 35.34
C TYR A 44 18.15 43.44 33.87
N ARG A 45 18.29 42.31 33.17
CA ARG A 45 17.81 42.16 31.79
C ARG A 45 16.31 41.89 31.78
N PHE A 46 15.85 40.97 32.61
CA PHE A 46 14.44 40.62 32.76
C PHE A 46 13.59 41.84 33.16
N SER A 47 13.98 42.59 34.19
CA SER A 47 13.28 43.80 34.65
C SER A 47 13.23 44.92 33.60
N ARG A 48 14.19 44.98 32.67
CA ARG A 48 14.16 45.93 31.54
C ARG A 48 13.25 45.44 30.41
N ASP A 49 13.25 44.15 30.14
CA ASP A 49 12.57 43.54 28.99
C ASP A 49 11.17 43.01 29.32
N HIS A 50 10.74 43.01 30.60
CA HIS A 50 9.49 42.38 31.03
C HIS A 50 8.24 42.93 30.31
N LYS A 51 8.25 44.20 29.89
CA LYS A 51 7.16 44.78 29.09
C LYS A 51 7.05 44.12 27.71
N ALA A 52 8.17 43.79 27.09
CA ALA A 52 8.18 43.05 25.82
C ALA A 52 7.72 41.59 26.05
N GLU A 53 8.10 40.97 27.16
CA GLU A 53 7.64 39.63 27.52
C GLU A 53 6.14 39.57 27.82
N GLU A 54 5.57 40.60 28.45
CA GLU A 54 4.13 40.70 28.71
C GLU A 54 3.34 40.83 27.39
N ILE A 55 3.85 41.62 26.44
CA ILE A 55 3.26 41.76 25.10
C ILE A 55 3.33 40.43 24.34
N VAL A 56 4.48 39.75 24.36
CA VAL A 56 4.65 38.43 23.71
C VAL A 56 3.76 37.38 24.36
N SER A 57 3.65 37.37 25.69
CA SER A 57 2.77 36.44 26.41
C SER A 57 1.30 36.68 26.08
N ARG A 58 0.85 37.94 26.01
CA ARG A 58 -0.51 38.29 25.54
C ARG A 58 -0.75 37.89 24.09
N LEU A 59 0.24 38.02 23.21
CA LEU A 59 0.13 37.56 21.82
C LEU A 59 0.04 36.03 21.73
N LEU A 60 0.82 35.30 22.52
CA LEU A 60 0.75 33.83 22.56
C LEU A 60 -0.59 33.33 23.13
N GLU A 61 -1.15 34.05 24.11
CA GLU A 61 -2.48 33.78 24.66
C GLU A 61 -3.59 34.09 23.64
N ALA A 62 -3.50 35.23 22.93
CA ALA A 62 -4.45 35.61 21.88
C ALA A 62 -4.45 34.67 20.67
N VAL A 63 -3.31 34.06 20.35
CA VAL A 63 -3.16 33.10 19.25
C VAL A 63 -3.61 31.68 19.65
N GLY A 64 -4.08 31.47 20.89
CA GLY A 64 -4.58 30.17 21.34
C GLY A 64 -3.48 29.13 21.56
N THR A 65 -2.20 29.52 21.47
CA THR A 65 -1.07 28.68 21.88
C THR A 65 -0.96 28.70 23.40
N ASN A 66 -1.91 28.05 24.07
CA ASN A 66 -1.79 27.72 25.48
C ASN A 66 -0.66 26.70 25.67
N SER A 67 0.59 27.17 25.73
CA SER A 67 1.66 26.63 26.57
C SER A 67 3.02 27.31 26.28
N THR A 68 3.36 28.34 27.06
CA THR A 68 4.65 28.23 27.78
C THR A 68 4.60 26.93 28.59
N PRO A 69 5.69 26.19 28.83
CA PRO A 69 5.62 24.81 29.30
C PRO A 69 4.83 24.67 30.61
N ARG A 70 3.53 24.41 30.48
CA ARG A 70 2.57 24.18 31.56
C ARG A 70 1.88 22.82 31.39
N GLU A 71 2.15 22.11 30.30
CA GLU A 71 1.68 20.74 30.10
C GLU A 71 2.72 19.70 30.55
N GLY A 72 2.29 18.81 31.46
CA GLY A 72 3.06 17.61 31.79
C GLY A 72 3.06 17.14 33.25
N LYS A 73 2.18 17.61 34.15
CA LYS A 73 2.00 16.97 35.48
C LYS A 73 1.01 15.81 35.43
N LYS A 74 1.30 14.79 34.62
CA LYS A 74 0.83 13.42 34.85
C LYS A 74 1.97 12.49 34.43
N ASN A 75 2.50 11.75 35.41
CA ASN A 75 3.52 10.70 35.28
C ASN A 75 4.99 11.17 35.23
N LEU A 76 5.48 11.76 36.34
CA LEU A 76 6.83 11.42 36.80
C LEU A 76 6.71 10.66 38.12
N THR A 77 6.88 9.35 37.99
CA THR A 77 7.03 8.37 39.05
C THR A 77 8.08 8.85 40.06
N ARG A 78 7.62 9.14 41.27
CA ARG A 78 8.25 8.77 42.54
C ARG A 78 9.80 8.80 42.55
N SER A 79 10.39 9.99 42.60
CA SER A 79 11.70 10.16 43.24
C SER A 79 11.45 10.30 44.74
N ARG A 80 11.87 9.26 45.46
CA ARG A 80 11.94 9.15 46.92
C ARG A 80 13.31 9.72 47.31
N ASP A 81 13.33 10.62 48.30
CA ASP A 81 14.48 11.37 48.82
C ASP A 81 15.13 12.42 47.89
N VAL A 82 14.57 13.64 47.90
CA VAL A 82 15.35 14.85 47.64
C VAL A 82 15.03 15.81 48.78
N GLY A 83 16.05 16.21 49.54
CA GLY A 83 15.94 17.18 50.64
C GLY A 83 15.24 18.47 50.21
N ASP A 84 14.88 19.32 51.18
CA ASP A 84 13.94 20.47 51.09
C ASP A 84 14.13 21.51 49.95
N GLY A 85 15.00 21.26 48.96
CA GLY A 85 15.02 21.92 47.65
C GLY A 85 15.39 23.39 47.71
N ARG A 86 15.85 23.86 48.88
CA ARG A 86 16.30 25.23 49.13
C ARG A 86 17.80 25.27 48.86
N ALA A 87 18.22 26.05 47.87
CA ALA A 87 19.61 26.46 47.73
C ALA A 87 19.73 27.91 48.15
N THR A 88 20.79 28.22 48.89
CA THR A 88 21.09 29.57 49.32
C THR A 88 21.89 30.27 48.24
N VAL A 89 21.37 31.39 47.73
CA VAL A 89 22.05 32.20 46.70
C VAL A 89 22.31 33.57 47.27
N ARG A 90 23.54 34.05 47.21
CA ARG A 90 23.88 35.40 47.65
C ARG A 90 23.62 36.38 46.53
N VAL A 91 22.69 37.31 46.72
CA VAL A 91 22.47 38.46 45.83
C VAL A 91 22.55 39.75 46.65
N SER A 92 22.71 40.86 45.95
CA SER A 92 22.67 42.20 46.50
C SER A 92 21.30 42.49 47.12
N PRO A 93 21.25 43.22 48.25
CA PRO A 93 19.99 43.55 48.93
C PRO A 93 19.00 44.28 48.03
N SER A 94 19.49 45.19 47.17
CA SER A 94 18.64 45.93 46.23
C SER A 94 17.92 45.01 45.25
N VAL A 95 18.61 44.03 44.64
CA VAL A 95 17.98 43.07 43.73
C VAL A 95 16.96 42.19 44.46
N LYS A 96 17.27 41.79 45.69
CA LYS A 96 16.32 41.02 46.51
C LYS A 96 15.03 41.81 46.79
N GLU A 97 15.15 43.09 47.17
CA GLU A 97 14.02 43.97 47.43
C GLU A 97 13.23 44.22 46.14
N GLU A 98 13.88 44.55 45.02
CA GLU A 98 13.22 44.74 43.73
C GLU A 98 12.45 43.50 43.25
N MET A 99 13.02 42.30 43.43
CA MET A 99 12.34 41.04 43.09
C MET A 99 11.12 40.77 43.97
N ALA A 100 11.19 41.17 45.25
CA ALA A 100 10.07 41.03 46.19
C ALA A 100 8.95 42.04 45.88
N ASP A 101 9.30 43.30 45.62
CA ASP A 101 8.36 44.34 45.21
C ASP A 101 7.64 43.94 43.92
N PHE A 102 8.37 43.38 42.95
CA PHE A 102 7.77 42.86 41.71
C PHE A 102 6.84 41.67 41.95
N ALA A 103 7.20 40.77 42.88
CA ALA A 103 6.36 39.64 43.27
C ALA A 103 5.04 40.12 43.86
N ASP A 104 5.11 41.10 44.76
CA ASP A 104 3.95 41.71 45.41
C ASP A 104 3.09 42.51 44.42
N GLU A 105 3.70 43.27 43.49
CA GLU A 105 2.97 44.00 42.44
C GLU A 105 2.17 43.07 41.52
N LYS A 106 2.70 41.87 41.24
CA LYS A 106 2.09 40.89 40.33
C LYS A 106 1.28 39.80 41.02
N ASP A 107 1.15 39.85 42.36
CA ASP A 107 0.49 38.83 43.18
C ASP A 107 1.01 37.40 42.91
N VAL A 108 2.34 37.27 42.82
CA VAL A 108 3.03 35.99 42.60
C VAL A 108 4.01 35.71 43.72
N ALA A 109 4.33 34.44 43.94
CA ALA A 109 5.31 34.08 44.97
C ALA A 109 6.75 34.39 44.50
N ASN A 110 7.60 34.85 45.42
CA ASN A 110 9.03 35.16 45.16
C ASN A 110 9.80 34.07 44.38
N TYR A 111 9.49 32.79 44.63
CA TYR A 111 10.15 31.68 43.93
C TYR A 111 9.74 31.57 42.45
N GLU A 112 8.55 32.04 42.08
CA GLU A 112 8.09 32.10 40.69
C GLU A 112 8.79 33.21 39.92
N VAL A 113 9.05 34.35 40.58
CA VAL A 113 9.88 35.42 40.02
C VAL A 113 11.30 34.92 39.77
N LEU A 114 11.92 34.23 40.74
CA LEU A 114 13.23 33.61 40.53
C LEU A 114 13.21 32.61 39.37
N ARG A 115 12.16 31.78 39.29
CA ARG A 115 12.02 30.82 38.20
C ARG A 115 11.94 31.51 36.84
N ALA A 116 11.15 32.57 36.73
CA ALA A 116 11.04 33.36 35.51
C ALA A 116 12.40 33.94 35.09
N VAL A 117 13.18 34.49 36.02
CA VAL A 117 14.53 35.02 35.77
C VAL A 117 15.50 33.94 35.31
N VAL A 118 15.46 32.76 35.95
CA VAL A 118 16.31 31.61 35.60
C VAL A 118 15.96 31.10 34.19
N CYS A 119 14.68 30.91 33.90
CA CYS A 119 14.21 30.50 32.57
C CYS A 119 14.52 31.57 31.52
N TYR A 120 14.33 32.86 31.83
CA TYR A 120 14.71 33.95 30.94
C TYR A 120 16.20 33.87 30.56
N ARG A 121 17.07 33.59 31.52
CA ARG A 121 18.51 33.50 31.25
C ARG A 121 18.90 32.25 30.45
N LEU A 122 18.34 31.09 30.79
CA LEU A 122 18.64 29.83 30.14
C LEU A 122 18.10 29.77 28.70
N ASP A 123 16.88 30.26 28.54
CA ASP A 123 16.06 30.03 27.37
C ASP A 123 15.80 31.33 26.59
N GLY A 124 16.37 32.46 27.01
CA GLY A 124 16.16 33.79 26.41
C GLY A 124 14.75 34.35 26.64
N GLY A 125 14.01 33.77 27.58
CA GLY A 125 12.64 34.17 27.90
C GLY A 125 11.62 33.73 26.84
N ALA A 126 10.47 34.41 26.80
CA ALA A 126 9.43 34.16 25.80
C ALA A 126 9.96 34.46 24.39
N LEU A 127 10.77 35.51 24.25
CA LEU A 127 11.42 35.89 22.99
C LEU A 127 12.43 34.84 22.51
N GLY A 128 13.26 34.30 23.40
CA GLY A 128 14.20 33.23 23.06
C GLY A 128 13.50 31.92 22.71
N TRP A 129 12.34 31.63 23.33
CA TRP A 129 11.49 30.51 22.94
C TRP A 129 10.91 30.70 21.53
N VAL A 130 10.34 31.87 21.23
CA VAL A 130 9.85 32.19 19.87
C VAL A 130 10.99 32.13 18.86
N GLY A 131 12.17 32.68 19.18
CA GLY A 131 13.35 32.61 18.31
C GLY A 131 13.83 31.18 18.03
N ARG A 132 13.72 30.27 19.02
CA ARG A 132 14.00 28.84 18.80
C ARG A 132 12.94 28.14 17.96
N GLN A 133 11.65 28.50 18.12
CA GLN A 133 10.60 27.97 17.25
C GLN A 133 10.76 28.47 15.81
N LEU A 134 11.11 29.75 15.63
CA LEU A 134 11.44 30.31 14.32
C LEU A 134 12.64 29.62 13.71
N LYS A 135 13.76 29.44 14.44
CA LYS A 135 14.91 28.67 13.91
C LYS A 135 14.58 27.22 13.60
N LYS A 136 13.69 26.60 14.38
CA LYS A 136 13.20 25.24 14.12
C LYS A 136 12.32 25.20 12.86
N LEU A 137 11.52 26.23 12.62
CA LEU A 137 10.76 26.41 11.38
C LEU A 137 11.68 26.71 10.21
N GLU A 138 12.65 27.60 10.34
CA GLU A 138 13.68 27.88 9.33
C GLU A 138 14.46 26.61 8.98
N SER A 139 14.89 25.82 9.96
CA SER A 139 15.56 24.53 9.70
C SER A 139 14.65 23.47 9.05
N ARG A 140 13.32 23.64 9.13
CA ARG A 140 12.35 22.81 8.40
C ARG A 140 12.13 23.34 6.99
N LEU A 141 12.13 24.66 6.82
CA LEU A 141 11.98 25.35 5.54
C LEU A 141 13.23 25.23 4.65
N ASP A 142 14.43 25.26 5.23
CA ASP A 142 15.71 25.11 4.51
C ASP A 142 15.99 23.67 4.02
N LEU A 143 15.15 22.69 4.39
CA LEU A 143 15.19 21.34 3.83
C LEU A 143 14.12 21.07 2.77
N ASP A 144 13.20 22.00 2.52
CA ASP A 144 11.97 21.76 1.74
C ASP A 144 11.92 22.48 0.38
N THR A 145 13.06 22.91 -0.18
CA THR A 145 13.07 23.55 -1.51
C THR A 145 12.82 22.60 -2.70
N SER A 146 12.30 21.38 -2.49
CA SER A 146 11.95 20.48 -3.58
C SER A 146 10.57 19.82 -3.54
N VAL A 147 9.72 20.01 -2.53
CA VAL A 147 8.31 19.53 -2.63
C VAL A 147 7.39 20.44 -1.81
N SER A 148 6.89 21.50 -2.45
CA SER A 148 5.75 22.25 -1.96
C SER A 148 4.46 21.43 -2.18
N LEU A 149 4.20 20.47 -1.28
CA LEU A 149 2.85 19.94 -1.05
C LEU A 149 2.16 20.87 -0.05
N ASP A 150 1.03 21.42 -0.48
CA ASP A 150 0.31 22.53 0.13
C ASP A 150 0.15 22.48 1.67
N ALA A 151 0.31 23.65 2.30
CA ALA A 151 0.11 23.88 3.73
C ALA A 151 -1.34 23.64 4.23
N THR A 152 -2.24 23.14 3.37
CA THR A 152 -3.63 22.78 3.65
C THR A 152 -3.84 21.28 3.83
N MET A 153 -2.89 20.43 3.44
CA MET A 153 -3.06 18.97 3.52
C MET A 153 -2.97 18.45 4.95
N SER A 154 -3.83 17.48 5.28
CA SER A 154 -3.78 16.79 6.57
C SER A 154 -2.46 16.03 6.71
N SER A 155 -2.00 15.79 7.95
CA SER A 155 -0.77 15.00 8.17
C SER A 155 -0.85 13.60 7.57
N LYS A 156 -2.07 13.05 7.41
CA LYS A 156 -2.28 11.74 6.78
C LYS A 156 -2.13 11.82 5.27
N GLU A 157 -2.71 12.82 4.61
CA GLU A 157 -2.53 13.07 3.18
C GLU A 157 -1.06 13.34 2.85
N SER A 158 -0.41 14.23 3.61
CA SER A 158 1.01 14.54 3.42
C SER A 158 1.90 13.31 3.55
N ASN A 159 1.62 12.42 4.49
CA ASN A 159 2.36 11.17 4.64
C ASN A 159 2.05 10.18 3.52
N THR A 160 0.80 10.10 3.06
CA THR A 160 0.39 9.23 1.94
C THR A 160 1.11 9.64 0.66
N GLN A 161 1.11 10.93 0.34
CA GLN A 161 1.82 11.50 -0.81
C GLN A 161 3.33 11.26 -0.77
N LYS A 162 3.95 11.37 0.41
CA LYS A 162 5.37 11.03 0.58
C LYS A 162 5.66 9.54 0.36
N ILE A 163 4.75 8.66 0.77
CA ILE A 163 4.89 7.21 0.52
C ILE A 163 4.77 6.95 -0.99
N ILE A 164 3.80 7.57 -1.67
CA ILE A 164 3.62 7.49 -3.13
C ILE A 164 4.88 7.96 -3.87
N GLN A 165 5.44 9.11 -3.49
CA GLN A 165 6.71 9.59 -4.04
C GLN A 165 7.87 8.63 -3.80
N GLY A 166 7.90 8.00 -2.62
CA GLY A 166 8.91 6.98 -2.28
C GLY A 166 8.77 5.68 -3.06
N LEU A 167 7.57 5.37 -3.55
CA LEU A 167 7.30 4.23 -4.43
C LEU A 167 7.74 4.52 -5.87
N GLY A 168 7.62 5.75 -6.34
CA GLY A 168 7.96 6.12 -7.73
C GLY A 168 6.99 7.10 -8.36
N GLY A 169 5.94 7.51 -7.63
CA GLY A 169 4.90 8.39 -8.13
C GLY A 169 3.88 7.67 -9.00
N GLU A 170 3.21 8.44 -9.86
CA GLU A 170 2.11 7.99 -10.73
C GLU A 170 2.59 7.16 -11.95
N GLU A 171 3.89 7.17 -12.26
CA GLU A 171 4.45 6.40 -13.39
C GLU A 171 4.69 4.91 -13.07
N MET A 172 4.32 4.47 -11.87
CA MET A 172 4.46 3.09 -11.44
C MET A 172 3.27 2.25 -11.95
N SER A 173 3.53 1.05 -12.47
CA SER A 173 2.47 0.11 -12.90
C SER A 173 2.14 -0.96 -11.85
N ALA A 174 3.12 -1.35 -11.03
CA ALA A 174 2.95 -2.35 -9.98
C ALA A 174 3.92 -2.11 -8.82
N PHE A 175 3.53 -2.50 -7.60
CA PHE A 175 4.44 -2.59 -6.46
C PHE A 175 4.07 -3.70 -5.48
N THR A 176 5.03 -4.11 -4.67
CA THR A 176 4.88 -5.15 -3.64
C THR A 176 4.73 -4.54 -2.25
N LEU A 177 4.19 -5.32 -1.31
CA LEU A 177 4.12 -4.89 0.09
C LEU A 177 5.51 -4.57 0.69
N GLU A 178 6.57 -5.23 0.22
CA GLU A 178 7.95 -4.94 0.63
C GLU A 178 8.42 -3.57 0.15
N GLU A 179 8.12 -3.21 -1.10
CA GLU A 179 8.41 -1.89 -1.65
C GLU A 179 7.65 -0.79 -0.92
N PHE A 180 6.38 -1.04 -0.54
CA PHE A 180 5.64 -0.14 0.33
C PHE A 180 6.34 0.05 1.69
N ASN A 181 6.78 -1.04 2.34
CA ASN A 181 7.49 -0.93 3.62
C ASN A 181 8.81 -0.16 3.46
N LYS A 182 9.52 -0.39 2.37
CA LYS A 182 10.77 0.31 2.04
C LYS A 182 10.52 1.80 1.80
N ALA A 183 9.46 2.17 1.09
CA ALA A 183 9.08 3.57 0.87
C ALA A 183 8.78 4.27 2.21
N VAL A 184 8.09 3.59 3.14
CA VAL A 184 7.83 4.09 4.49
C VAL A 184 9.13 4.30 5.28
N GLU A 185 10.05 3.34 5.26
CA GLU A 185 11.28 3.38 6.07
C GLU A 185 12.37 4.30 5.51
N THR A 186 12.44 4.43 4.18
CA THR A 186 13.53 5.15 3.51
C THR A 186 13.25 6.65 3.41
N HIS A 187 11.99 7.06 3.52
CA HIS A 187 11.63 8.46 3.33
C HIS A 187 12.05 9.32 4.54
N PRO A 188 13.01 10.25 4.40
CA PRO A 188 13.69 10.91 5.53
C PRO A 188 12.75 11.76 6.42
N ASN A 189 11.63 12.21 5.84
CA ASN A 189 10.62 13.04 6.49
C ASN A 189 9.45 12.25 7.12
N LEU A 190 9.36 10.94 6.88
CA LEU A 190 8.36 10.08 7.53
C LEU A 190 8.94 9.56 8.85
N LYS A 191 8.44 10.09 9.97
CA LYS A 191 8.83 9.62 11.32
C LYS A 191 7.96 8.45 11.78
N ILE A 192 7.65 7.55 10.87
CA ILE A 192 6.85 6.36 11.13
C ILE A 192 7.63 5.13 10.68
N SER A 193 7.51 4.04 11.43
CA SER A 193 8.08 2.75 11.03
C SER A 193 7.10 1.99 10.15
N ALA A 194 7.58 1.00 9.38
CA ALA A 194 6.75 0.04 8.66
C ALA A 194 6.07 -0.95 9.62
N SER A 195 5.22 -0.42 10.50
CA SER A 195 4.47 -1.18 11.47
C SER A 195 3.16 -1.71 10.88
N LYS A 196 2.55 -2.69 11.55
CA LYS A 196 1.20 -3.17 11.22
C LYS A 196 0.19 -2.02 11.14
N HIS A 197 0.24 -1.09 12.10
CA HIS A 197 -0.65 0.07 12.12
C HIS A 197 -0.44 0.99 10.91
N THR A 198 0.82 1.17 10.49
CA THR A 198 1.15 1.97 9.31
C THR A 198 0.56 1.35 8.04
N ARG A 199 0.65 0.03 7.90
CA ARG A 199 0.04 -0.67 6.75
C ARG A 199 -1.48 -0.55 6.78
N GLU A 200 -2.12 -0.78 7.93
CA GLU A 200 -3.58 -0.65 8.07
C GLU A 200 -4.09 0.78 7.78
N GLU A 201 -3.31 1.81 8.12
CA GLU A 201 -3.74 3.21 8.00
C GLU A 201 -3.42 3.83 6.62
N TYR A 202 -2.25 3.53 6.05
CA TYR A 202 -1.74 4.22 4.85
C TYR A 202 -1.80 3.38 3.59
N LEU A 203 -1.67 2.05 3.65
CA LEU A 203 -1.70 1.22 2.43
C LEU A 203 -3.04 1.37 1.67
N PRO A 204 -4.23 1.32 2.32
CA PRO A 204 -5.49 1.53 1.59
C PRO A 204 -5.58 2.91 0.93
N ARG A 205 -4.99 3.94 1.53
CA ARG A 205 -5.00 5.31 0.97
C ARG A 205 -4.07 5.43 -0.22
N VAL A 206 -2.89 4.80 -0.16
CA VAL A 206 -1.95 4.76 -1.28
C VAL A 206 -2.55 4.04 -2.47
N LEU A 207 -3.27 2.93 -2.23
CA LEU A 207 -3.96 2.19 -3.27
C LEU A 207 -5.10 3.00 -3.89
N ASP A 208 -5.90 3.68 -3.07
CA ASP A 208 -6.98 4.56 -3.55
C ASP A 208 -6.45 5.72 -4.41
N GLU A 209 -5.38 6.40 -3.96
CA GLU A 209 -4.81 7.55 -4.67
C GLU A 209 -4.11 7.15 -5.99
N LEU A 210 -3.50 5.97 -6.04
CA LEU A 210 -2.84 5.45 -7.25
C LEU A 210 -3.81 4.70 -8.17
N GLU A 211 -5.05 4.46 -7.75
CA GLU A 211 -6.01 3.58 -8.43
C GLU A 211 -5.49 2.14 -8.58
N PHE A 212 -4.75 1.68 -7.56
CA PHE A 212 -4.22 0.32 -7.48
C PHE A 212 -5.14 -0.59 -6.67
N THR A 213 -5.04 -1.88 -6.97
CA THR A 213 -5.73 -2.93 -6.25
C THR A 213 -4.81 -4.12 -5.98
N TYR A 214 -5.19 -4.99 -5.04
CA TYR A 214 -4.43 -6.21 -4.80
C TYR A 214 -4.68 -7.22 -5.93
N HIS A 215 -3.63 -7.91 -6.34
CA HIS A 215 -3.72 -8.96 -7.34
C HIS A 215 -4.50 -10.18 -6.76
N PRO A 216 -5.36 -10.85 -7.56
CA PRO A 216 -6.19 -11.97 -7.07
C PRO A 216 -5.36 -13.18 -6.61
N ASN A 217 -4.15 -13.35 -7.15
CA ASN A 217 -3.23 -14.39 -6.70
C ASN A 217 -2.62 -14.07 -5.31
N PRO A 218 -2.95 -14.85 -4.25
CA PRO A 218 -2.51 -14.60 -2.87
C PRO A 218 -0.98 -14.62 -2.66
N THR A 219 -0.24 -15.27 -3.55
CA THR A 219 1.18 -15.58 -3.31
C THR A 219 2.13 -14.41 -3.54
N LYS A 220 1.66 -13.32 -4.17
CA LYS A 220 2.56 -12.29 -4.71
C LYS A 220 2.64 -11.00 -3.90
N ASP A 221 1.77 -10.77 -2.89
CA ASP A 221 1.69 -9.50 -2.13
C ASP A 221 1.81 -8.27 -3.07
N LEU A 222 1.22 -8.40 -4.27
CA LEU A 222 1.43 -7.53 -5.43
C LEU A 222 0.20 -6.65 -5.61
N PHE A 223 0.45 -5.37 -5.83
CA PHE A 223 -0.53 -4.35 -6.13
C PHE A 223 -0.32 -3.87 -7.56
N VAL A 224 -1.40 -3.82 -8.32
CA VAL A 224 -1.42 -3.49 -9.75
C VAL A 224 -2.50 -2.44 -10.02
N LEU A 225 -2.40 -1.74 -11.14
CA LEU A 225 -3.45 -0.83 -11.60
C LEU A 225 -4.79 -1.56 -11.76
N THR A 226 -5.88 -0.89 -11.37
CA THR A 226 -7.23 -1.45 -11.43
C THR A 226 -7.63 -1.82 -12.85
N ASP A 227 -7.16 -1.07 -13.85
CA ASP A 227 -7.49 -1.26 -15.27
C ASP A 227 -6.67 -2.36 -15.96
N GLU A 228 -5.55 -2.81 -15.36
CA GLU A 228 -4.67 -3.81 -15.97
C GLU A 228 -5.12 -5.25 -15.73
N ILE A 229 -6.07 -5.47 -14.82
CA ILE A 229 -6.58 -6.79 -14.48
C ILE A 229 -8.10 -6.82 -14.52
N GLU A 230 -8.67 -7.92 -15.01
CA GLU A 230 -10.09 -8.17 -14.84
C GLU A 230 -10.37 -8.48 -13.37
N ILE A 231 -11.20 -7.63 -12.77
CA ILE A 231 -11.55 -7.69 -11.35
C ILE A 231 -12.94 -8.31 -11.24
N PRO A 232 -13.09 -9.49 -10.62
CA PRO A 232 -14.42 -10.02 -10.36
C PRO A 232 -15.17 -9.11 -9.36
N ASP A 233 -16.48 -9.00 -9.54
CA ASP A 233 -17.37 -8.18 -8.70
C ASP A 233 -17.26 -8.59 -7.22
N VAL A 234 -17.19 -9.89 -6.95
CA VAL A 234 -16.94 -10.43 -5.61
C VAL A 234 -15.59 -11.15 -5.56
N ARG A 235 -14.66 -10.57 -4.79
CA ARG A 235 -13.31 -11.11 -4.61
C ARG A 235 -13.21 -12.04 -3.42
N ASP A 236 -12.44 -13.12 -3.56
CA ASP A 236 -12.08 -13.97 -2.42
C ASP A 236 -11.25 -13.17 -1.39
N PRO A 237 -11.76 -12.91 -0.18
CA PRO A 237 -11.02 -12.18 0.85
C PRO A 237 -9.74 -12.91 1.29
N ARG A 238 -9.60 -14.22 1.07
CA ARG A 238 -8.38 -14.98 1.43
C ARG A 238 -7.16 -14.57 0.62
N SER A 239 -7.36 -14.02 -0.57
CA SER A 239 -6.30 -13.43 -1.40
C SER A 239 -5.83 -12.06 -0.93
N LYS A 240 -6.64 -11.39 -0.09
CA LYS A 240 -6.37 -10.03 0.36
C LYS A 240 -5.22 -10.00 1.38
N PRO A 241 -4.27 -9.06 1.26
CA PRO A 241 -3.19 -8.92 2.22
C PRO A 241 -3.70 -8.71 3.65
N LYS A 242 -3.03 -9.34 4.63
CA LYS A 242 -3.44 -9.34 6.05
C LYS A 242 -3.68 -7.94 6.64
N ALA A 243 -2.94 -6.95 6.16
CA ALA A 243 -3.08 -5.56 6.63
C ALA A 243 -4.36 -4.88 6.16
N MET A 244 -5.04 -5.43 5.14
CA MET A 244 -6.26 -4.86 4.55
C MET A 244 -7.51 -5.67 4.89
N LEU A 245 -7.37 -6.82 5.56
CA LEU A 245 -8.47 -7.68 5.97
C LEU A 245 -9.32 -7.02 7.06
N SER A 246 -10.52 -6.58 6.68
CA SER A 246 -11.53 -6.10 7.61
C SER A 246 -12.08 -7.24 8.48
N GLU A 247 -12.80 -6.92 9.56
CA GLU A 247 -13.51 -7.96 10.34
C GLU A 247 -14.62 -8.63 9.52
N ALA A 248 -15.19 -7.96 8.52
CA ALA A 248 -16.15 -8.55 7.60
C ALA A 248 -15.47 -9.51 6.63
N ASP A 249 -14.32 -9.12 6.08
CA ASP A 249 -13.51 -9.94 5.17
C ASP A 249 -13.10 -11.25 5.86
N LYS A 250 -12.71 -11.19 7.14
CA LYS A 250 -12.38 -12.40 7.92
C LYS A 250 -13.56 -13.33 8.14
N ARG A 251 -14.77 -12.78 8.34
CA ARG A 251 -15.99 -13.61 8.43
C ARG A 251 -16.30 -14.26 7.10
N LEU A 252 -16.24 -13.50 6.01
CA LEU A 252 -16.47 -14.01 4.65
C LEU A 252 -15.42 -15.07 4.29
N ALA A 253 -14.15 -14.85 4.62
CA ALA A 253 -13.08 -15.83 4.41
C ALA A 253 -13.33 -17.16 5.14
N VAL A 254 -13.77 -17.12 6.40
CA VAL A 254 -14.16 -18.34 7.16
C VAL A 254 -15.34 -19.02 6.50
N LYS A 255 -16.33 -18.25 6.04
CA LYS A 255 -17.53 -18.77 5.37
C LYS A 255 -17.19 -19.46 4.05
N VAL A 256 -16.38 -18.82 3.20
CA VAL A 256 -15.87 -19.36 1.93
C VAL A 256 -15.05 -20.62 2.17
N ASP A 257 -14.07 -20.60 3.07
CA ASP A 257 -13.20 -21.76 3.33
C ASP A 257 -14.01 -22.97 3.83
N ALA A 258 -15.00 -22.74 4.70
CA ALA A 258 -15.88 -23.81 5.18
C ALA A 258 -16.76 -24.40 4.07
N LEU A 259 -17.22 -23.57 3.13
CA LEU A 259 -18.01 -24.01 1.97
C LEU A 259 -17.16 -24.73 0.92
N GLU A 260 -15.95 -24.25 0.63
CA GLU A 260 -15.02 -24.92 -0.28
C GLU A 260 -14.65 -26.30 0.24
N LYS A 261 -14.38 -26.43 1.54
CA LYS A 261 -14.13 -27.73 2.16
C LYS A 261 -15.35 -28.63 2.14
N LEU A 262 -16.55 -28.09 2.32
CA LEU A 262 -17.78 -28.88 2.13
C LEU A 262 -17.95 -29.32 0.66
N ALA A 263 -17.60 -28.48 -0.31
CA ALA A 263 -17.71 -28.76 -1.75
C ALA A 263 -16.68 -29.79 -2.23
N SER A 264 -15.47 -29.78 -1.67
CA SER A 264 -14.42 -30.78 -1.97
C SER A 264 -14.70 -32.16 -1.36
N LEU A 265 -15.63 -32.27 -0.41
CA LEU A 265 -16.14 -33.55 0.03
C LEU A 265 -17.13 -34.10 -1.00
N SER A 266 -17.09 -35.42 -1.23
CA SER A 266 -18.02 -36.14 -2.15
C SER A 266 -19.43 -35.55 -2.12
N ASP A 267 -20.02 -35.36 -3.31
CA ASP A 267 -21.33 -34.73 -3.53
C ASP A 267 -22.47 -35.22 -2.62
N SER A 268 -22.34 -36.43 -2.09
CA SER A 268 -23.27 -37.06 -1.16
C SER A 268 -23.27 -36.49 0.26
N ARG A 269 -22.25 -35.74 0.68
CA ARG A 269 -22.20 -35.16 2.03
C ARG A 269 -23.00 -33.89 2.12
N GLU A 270 -24.10 -33.96 2.87
CA GLU A 270 -24.95 -32.80 3.17
C GLU A 270 -24.42 -31.93 4.32
N ARG A 271 -23.48 -32.45 5.13
CA ARG A 271 -22.98 -31.78 6.33
C ARG A 271 -21.49 -31.90 6.51
N TYR A 272 -20.90 -30.84 7.04
CA TYR A 272 -19.49 -30.77 7.36
C TYR A 272 -19.26 -30.08 8.71
N GLN A 273 -18.18 -30.45 9.41
CA GLN A 273 -17.75 -29.82 10.66
C GLN A 273 -16.41 -29.15 10.40
N TYR A 274 -16.44 -27.81 10.37
CA TYR A 274 -15.28 -26.98 10.15
C TYR A 274 -14.60 -26.67 11.50
N GLU A 275 -13.37 -27.12 11.67
CA GLU A 275 -12.66 -27.04 12.94
C GLU A 275 -12.00 -25.66 13.14
N LYS A 276 -11.86 -25.24 14.39
CA LYS A 276 -11.16 -24.00 14.73
C LYS A 276 -9.71 -23.95 14.21
N GLY A 277 -9.03 -25.10 14.12
CA GLY A 277 -7.68 -25.18 13.56
C GLY A 277 -7.64 -24.82 12.08
N GLU A 278 -8.71 -25.10 11.34
CA GLU A 278 -8.84 -24.77 9.93
C GLU A 278 -9.00 -23.27 9.70
N ALA A 279 -9.82 -22.61 10.52
CA ALA A 279 -9.99 -21.16 10.49
C ALA A 279 -8.69 -20.39 10.74
N VAL A 280 -7.71 -20.99 11.42
CA VAL A 280 -6.39 -20.39 11.69
C VAL A 280 -5.46 -20.49 10.50
N GLY A 281 -5.70 -21.43 9.57
CA GLY A 281 -4.99 -21.51 8.31
C GLY A 281 -5.27 -20.32 7.39
N ILE A 282 -6.38 -19.61 7.61
CA ILE A 282 -6.76 -18.42 6.84
C ILE A 282 -5.87 -17.23 7.24
N ASN A 283 -5.36 -16.52 6.22
CA ASN A 283 -4.51 -15.36 6.41
C ASN A 283 -5.18 -14.33 7.36
N GLY A 284 -4.44 -13.85 8.36
CA GLY A 284 -4.91 -12.81 9.26
C GLY A 284 -5.78 -13.25 10.44
N ILE A 285 -6.17 -14.53 10.56
CA ILE A 285 -6.98 -15.03 11.67
C ILE A 285 -6.11 -15.68 12.75
N ALA A 286 -6.12 -15.11 13.96
CA ALA A 286 -5.44 -15.70 15.11
C ALA A 286 -6.31 -16.77 15.78
N TYR A 287 -5.69 -17.81 16.36
CA TYR A 287 -6.39 -18.90 17.07
C TYR A 287 -7.42 -18.43 18.10
N ASN A 288 -7.08 -17.39 18.87
CA ASN A 288 -7.97 -16.83 19.88
C ASN A 288 -9.20 -16.11 19.27
N ASN A 289 -9.11 -15.67 18.02
CA ASN A 289 -10.18 -14.96 17.31
C ASN A 289 -10.97 -15.88 16.36
N ALA A 290 -10.43 -17.04 15.96
CA ALA A 290 -11.10 -17.99 15.08
C ALA A 290 -12.52 -18.34 15.59
N GLY A 291 -12.65 -18.71 16.86
CA GLY A 291 -13.95 -19.02 17.46
C GLY A 291 -14.92 -17.83 17.54
N LYS A 292 -14.43 -16.59 17.54
CA LYS A 292 -15.27 -15.39 17.45
C LYS A 292 -15.85 -15.27 16.03
N TYR A 293 -15.02 -15.42 14.99
CA TYR A 293 -15.50 -15.33 13.61
C TYR A 293 -16.44 -16.48 13.25
N MET A 294 -16.12 -17.71 13.67
CA MET A 294 -17.01 -18.86 13.48
C MET A 294 -18.38 -18.65 14.13
N ARG A 295 -18.44 -18.07 15.35
CA ARG A 295 -19.70 -17.69 15.99
C ARG A 295 -20.48 -16.64 15.19
N GLN A 296 -19.80 -15.63 14.64
CA GLN A 296 -20.46 -14.62 13.81
C GLN A 296 -20.94 -15.19 12.47
N VAL A 297 -20.22 -16.17 11.89
CA VAL A 297 -20.66 -16.87 10.67
C VAL A 297 -21.89 -17.74 10.96
N ALA A 298 -22.01 -18.31 12.16
CA ALA A 298 -23.19 -19.06 12.58
C ALA A 298 -24.48 -18.22 12.67
N ASP A 299 -24.40 -16.89 12.58
CA ASP A 299 -25.57 -16.03 12.42
C ASP A 299 -26.17 -16.13 11.00
N SER A 300 -25.43 -16.69 10.03
CA SER A 300 -25.90 -16.92 8.65
C SER A 300 -26.68 -18.23 8.52
N PRO A 301 -27.74 -18.30 7.70
CA PRO A 301 -28.48 -19.53 7.45
C PRO A 301 -27.58 -20.66 6.91
N GLY A 302 -27.75 -21.86 7.48
CA GLY A 302 -26.98 -23.05 7.11
C GLY A 302 -25.69 -23.26 7.89
N PHE A 303 -25.35 -22.34 8.80
CA PHE A 303 -24.20 -22.43 9.69
C PHE A 303 -24.64 -22.57 11.16
N GLU A 304 -23.96 -23.38 11.94
CA GLU A 304 -24.25 -23.56 13.38
C GLU A 304 -22.94 -23.76 14.15
N PHE A 305 -22.66 -22.91 15.14
CA PHE A 305 -21.47 -23.04 15.98
C PHE A 305 -21.74 -23.91 17.21
N SER A 306 -20.91 -24.94 17.43
CA SER A 306 -20.97 -25.82 18.59
C SER A 306 -19.89 -25.44 19.60
N GLU A 307 -20.27 -24.76 20.69
CA GLU A 307 -19.31 -24.37 21.75
C GLU A 307 -18.59 -25.56 22.39
N ASP A 308 -19.27 -26.70 22.57
CA ASP A 308 -18.70 -27.89 23.21
C ASP A 308 -17.49 -28.47 22.48
N ASN A 309 -17.43 -28.29 21.16
CA ASN A 309 -16.42 -28.89 20.29
C ASN A 309 -15.58 -27.84 19.56
N ASP A 310 -15.88 -26.54 19.73
CA ASP A 310 -15.22 -25.45 19.01
C ASP A 310 -15.28 -25.63 17.46
N VAL A 311 -16.39 -26.17 16.94
CA VAL A 311 -16.58 -26.42 15.48
C VAL A 311 -17.76 -25.62 14.91
N LEU A 312 -17.63 -25.23 13.64
CA LEU A 312 -18.69 -24.63 12.84
C LEU A 312 -19.29 -25.72 11.95
N ARG A 313 -20.53 -26.10 12.22
CA ARG A 313 -21.28 -27.05 11.40
C ARG A 313 -21.86 -26.31 10.20
N VAL A 314 -21.71 -26.90 9.02
CA VAL A 314 -22.24 -26.38 7.77
C VAL A 314 -23.22 -27.41 7.20
N ASP A 315 -24.43 -26.98 6.85
CA ASP A 315 -25.46 -27.81 6.21
C ASP A 315 -25.72 -27.31 4.78
N LYS A 316 -25.28 -28.12 3.79
CA LYS A 316 -25.28 -27.77 2.36
C LYS A 316 -26.65 -27.31 1.88
N ARG A 317 -27.72 -28.04 2.24
CA ARG A 317 -29.08 -27.72 1.80
C ARG A 317 -29.52 -26.38 2.33
N ARG A 318 -29.33 -26.15 3.63
CA ARG A 318 -29.75 -24.89 4.27
C ARG A 318 -28.97 -23.68 3.78
N VAL A 319 -27.71 -23.85 3.37
CA VAL A 319 -26.93 -22.79 2.73
C VAL A 319 -27.52 -22.45 1.35
N LEU A 320 -27.79 -23.46 0.54
CA LEU A 320 -28.36 -23.28 -0.81
C LEU A 320 -29.80 -22.74 -0.79
N ASP A 321 -30.62 -23.16 0.18
CA ASP A 321 -31.98 -22.65 0.37
C ASP A 321 -32.01 -21.16 0.76
N ALA A 322 -30.88 -20.63 1.24
CA ALA A 322 -30.69 -19.25 1.66
C ALA A 322 -29.62 -18.58 0.78
N GLU A 323 -29.79 -18.69 -0.53
CA GLU A 323 -28.84 -18.19 -1.53
C GLU A 323 -28.55 -16.69 -1.33
N ILE A 324 -29.57 -15.87 -1.08
CA ILE A 324 -29.42 -14.41 -0.94
C ILE A 324 -28.52 -14.04 0.25
N GLU A 325 -28.67 -14.68 1.41
CA GLU A 325 -27.83 -14.43 2.59
C GLU A 325 -26.41 -15.00 2.46
N ASN A 326 -26.19 -15.87 1.47
CA ASN A 326 -24.95 -16.54 1.20
C ASN A 326 -24.32 -16.15 -0.15
N ASP A 327 -24.88 -15.15 -0.84
CA ASP A 327 -24.59 -14.82 -2.23
C ASP A 327 -23.11 -14.57 -2.47
N ASP A 328 -22.51 -13.62 -1.74
CA ASP A 328 -21.06 -13.32 -1.82
C ASP A 328 -20.18 -14.59 -1.70
N ALA A 329 -20.52 -15.47 -0.75
CA ALA A 329 -19.72 -16.67 -0.51
C ALA A 329 -19.95 -17.74 -1.59
N LEU A 330 -21.18 -17.87 -2.09
CA LEU A 330 -21.52 -18.81 -3.15
C LEU A 330 -20.95 -18.36 -4.50
N GLU A 331 -20.95 -17.06 -4.79
CA GLU A 331 -20.32 -16.47 -5.97
C GLU A 331 -18.81 -16.75 -6.00
N ILE A 332 -18.11 -16.49 -4.88
CA ILE A 332 -16.67 -16.82 -4.77
C ILE A 332 -16.43 -18.33 -5.01
N ILE A 333 -17.28 -19.21 -4.45
CA ILE A 333 -17.14 -20.66 -4.65
C ILE A 333 -17.39 -21.07 -6.11
N ARG A 334 -18.36 -20.45 -6.79
CA ARG A 334 -18.62 -20.67 -8.23
C ARG A 334 -17.42 -20.25 -9.06
N GLN A 335 -16.82 -19.10 -8.76
CA GLN A 335 -15.62 -18.62 -9.43
C GLN A 335 -14.46 -19.61 -9.25
N ILE A 336 -14.16 -20.01 -8.01
CA ILE A 336 -13.10 -20.99 -7.72
C ILE A 336 -13.33 -22.31 -8.47
N ALA A 337 -14.58 -22.76 -8.55
CA ALA A 337 -14.93 -23.97 -9.29
C ALA A 337 -14.76 -23.80 -10.80
N SER A 338 -15.06 -22.62 -11.36
CA SER A 338 -14.84 -22.28 -12.77
C SER A 338 -13.36 -22.28 -13.10
N ASP A 339 -12.55 -21.55 -12.32
CA ASP A 339 -11.10 -21.45 -12.50
C ASP A 339 -10.44 -22.85 -12.44
N ALA A 340 -10.89 -23.72 -11.53
CA ALA A 340 -10.38 -25.08 -11.40
C ALA A 340 -10.76 -26.00 -12.58
N LEU A 341 -11.84 -25.73 -13.31
CA LEU A 341 -12.20 -26.48 -14.52
C LEU A 341 -11.29 -26.06 -15.68
N GLU A 342 -11.06 -24.77 -15.85
CA GLU A 342 -10.16 -24.24 -16.89
C GLU A 342 -8.72 -24.75 -16.72
N ASP A 343 -8.23 -24.85 -15.49
CA ASP A 343 -6.88 -25.37 -15.22
C ASP A 343 -6.76 -26.88 -15.54
N ASN A 344 -7.81 -27.67 -15.29
CA ASN A 344 -7.80 -29.10 -15.62
C ASN A 344 -7.81 -29.37 -17.13
N ASP A 345 -8.48 -28.53 -17.92
CA ASP A 345 -8.50 -28.66 -19.38
C ASP A 345 -7.11 -28.35 -19.98
N ARG A 346 -6.39 -27.38 -19.41
CA ARG A 346 -5.00 -27.08 -19.79
C ARG A 346 -4.03 -28.22 -19.44
N GLU A 347 -4.10 -28.79 -18.23
CA GLU A 347 -3.20 -29.91 -17.84
C GLU A 347 -3.50 -31.23 -18.57
N SER A 348 -4.75 -31.45 -18.99
CA SER A 348 -5.17 -32.66 -19.71
C SER A 348 -4.64 -32.69 -21.15
N GLN A 349 -4.36 -31.54 -21.76
CA GLN A 349 -3.72 -31.46 -23.07
C GLN A 349 -2.21 -31.79 -23.01
N ASP A 350 -1.53 -31.52 -21.89
CA ASP A 350 -0.09 -31.74 -21.74
C ASP A 350 0.32 -33.17 -21.36
N SER A 351 -0.60 -34.02 -20.88
CA SER A 351 -0.26 -35.27 -20.18
C SER A 351 -0.55 -36.59 -20.93
N ARG A 352 -0.91 -36.57 -22.21
CA ARG A 352 -1.28 -37.78 -23.01
C ARG A 352 -0.19 -38.41 -23.90
N GLY A 353 1.09 -38.16 -23.62
CA GLY A 353 2.21 -38.86 -24.27
C GLY A 353 2.64 -40.17 -23.58
N GLU A 354 2.69 -41.27 -24.34
CA GLU A 354 3.30 -42.59 -24.06
C GLU A 354 2.47 -43.68 -23.33
N LYS A 355 1.89 -44.62 -24.11
CA LYS A 355 2.13 -46.10 -24.02
C LYS A 355 1.28 -46.93 -25.00
N ASN A 356 1.96 -47.55 -25.95
CA ASN A 356 1.58 -48.67 -26.85
C ASN A 356 1.39 -50.04 -26.10
N PRO A 357 0.92 -51.19 -26.70
CA PRO A 357 0.74 -51.49 -28.13
C PRO A 357 -0.52 -52.26 -28.63
N SER A 358 -0.89 -51.94 -29.87
CA SER A 358 -1.27 -52.80 -31.02
C SER A 358 -2.49 -53.76 -30.99
N ARG A 359 -3.45 -53.51 -31.89
CA ARG A 359 -4.09 -54.57 -32.72
C ARG A 359 -4.74 -54.02 -34.00
N ASN A 360 -4.23 -54.51 -35.14
CA ASN A 360 -4.67 -54.27 -36.52
C ASN A 360 -6.16 -54.56 -36.77
N PHE A 361 -6.85 -53.68 -37.51
CA PHE A 361 -7.86 -54.08 -38.48
C PHE A 361 -8.05 -53.00 -39.56
N THR A 362 -8.19 -53.42 -40.82
CA THR A 362 -8.19 -52.56 -42.02
C THR A 362 -9.48 -52.78 -42.84
N PHE A 363 -9.90 -51.71 -43.53
CA PHE A 363 -10.78 -51.61 -44.72
C PHE A 363 -12.31 -51.48 -44.52
N PRO A 364 -13.07 -50.99 -45.52
CA PRO A 364 -12.89 -49.72 -46.26
C PRO A 364 -14.22 -48.98 -46.56
N SER A 365 -14.06 -47.70 -46.93
CA SER A 365 -14.85 -46.78 -47.76
C SER A 365 -16.24 -47.16 -48.33
N GLY A 366 -17.09 -46.11 -48.33
CA GLY A 366 -18.23 -45.94 -49.24
C GLY A 366 -18.74 -44.50 -49.18
N GLU A 367 -18.33 -43.68 -50.17
CA GLU A 367 -18.68 -42.27 -50.39
C GLU A 367 -20.17 -42.05 -50.69
N SER A 368 -20.71 -40.91 -50.24
CA SER A 368 -22.03 -40.41 -50.65
C SER A 368 -22.17 -38.89 -50.45
N SER A 369 -21.44 -38.12 -51.26
CA SER A 369 -21.86 -36.91 -51.99
C SER A 369 -23.07 -36.10 -51.44
N ASP A 370 -23.01 -35.72 -50.17
CA ASP A 370 -23.45 -34.42 -49.62
C ASP A 370 -22.30 -33.83 -48.75
N ASP A 371 -21.09 -34.31 -49.03
CA ASP A 371 -19.91 -34.28 -48.16
C ASP A 371 -19.16 -32.95 -48.34
N ARG A 372 -19.55 -31.93 -47.58
CA ARG A 372 -18.53 -30.99 -47.08
C ARG A 372 -17.51 -31.89 -46.41
N GLU A 373 -16.31 -32.00 -46.99
CA GLU A 373 -15.34 -32.98 -46.50
C GLU A 373 -15.15 -32.68 -45.00
N GLU A 374 -15.52 -33.61 -44.10
CA GLU A 374 -15.56 -33.37 -42.65
C GLU A 374 -14.22 -32.80 -42.15
N TRP A 375 -13.14 -33.09 -42.87
CA TRP A 375 -11.83 -32.54 -42.59
C TRP A 375 -11.75 -31.01 -42.76
N ILE A 376 -12.52 -30.40 -43.66
CA ILE A 376 -12.57 -28.93 -43.81
C ILE A 376 -13.19 -28.32 -42.54
N ASP A 377 -14.29 -28.89 -42.06
CA ASP A 377 -14.92 -28.45 -40.81
C ASP A 377 -14.02 -28.67 -39.60
N GLN A 378 -13.39 -29.83 -39.53
CA GLN A 378 -12.43 -30.15 -38.46
C GLN A 378 -11.21 -29.24 -38.49
N ALA A 379 -10.73 -28.90 -39.70
CA ALA A 379 -9.63 -27.96 -39.86
C ALA A 379 -10.05 -26.57 -39.38
N LEU A 380 -11.25 -26.09 -39.73
CA LEU A 380 -11.79 -24.79 -39.34
C LEU A 380 -12.02 -24.65 -37.83
N GLU A 381 -12.57 -25.67 -37.17
CA GLU A 381 -12.77 -25.70 -35.70
C GLU A 381 -11.45 -25.52 -34.95
N ASP A 382 -10.36 -26.07 -35.49
CA ASP A 382 -9.03 -25.93 -34.90
C ASP A 382 -8.45 -24.49 -35.02
N PHE A 383 -9.04 -23.56 -35.78
CA PHE A 383 -8.49 -22.21 -36.02
C PHE A 383 -9.02 -21.10 -35.09
N GLU A 384 -9.82 -21.39 -34.05
CA GLU A 384 -10.44 -20.35 -33.20
C GLU A 384 -9.47 -19.37 -32.49
N ASP A 385 -8.16 -19.66 -32.42
CA ASP A 385 -7.16 -18.87 -31.66
C ASP A 385 -6.00 -18.25 -32.50
N VAL A 386 -6.17 -18.03 -33.82
CA VAL A 386 -5.01 -17.78 -34.74
C VAL A 386 -4.70 -16.29 -35.02
N ASP A 387 -5.29 -15.34 -34.30
CA ASP A 387 -5.15 -13.90 -34.57
C ASP A 387 -3.74 -13.28 -34.31
N GLU A 388 -2.78 -14.03 -33.75
CA GLU A 388 -1.46 -13.48 -33.36
C GLU A 388 -0.23 -14.14 -34.03
N ILE A 389 -0.39 -14.99 -35.07
CA ILE A 389 0.75 -15.71 -35.67
C ILE A 389 1.34 -14.97 -36.89
N PRO A 390 2.66 -14.69 -36.94
CA PRO A 390 3.28 -14.03 -38.10
C PRO A 390 3.18 -14.87 -39.39
N GLU A 391 2.93 -14.20 -40.53
CA GLU A 391 2.61 -14.80 -41.84
C GLU A 391 3.45 -16.02 -42.30
N PRO A 392 4.80 -16.06 -42.16
CA PRO A 392 5.57 -17.24 -42.60
C PRO A 392 5.37 -18.47 -41.70
N ALA A 393 4.92 -18.28 -40.46
CA ALA A 393 4.53 -19.37 -39.58
C ALA A 393 3.09 -19.81 -39.84
N LEU A 394 2.23 -18.90 -40.30
CA LEU A 394 0.82 -19.18 -40.59
C LEU A 394 0.65 -20.23 -41.69
N GLU A 395 1.44 -20.19 -42.78
CA GLU A 395 1.32 -21.17 -43.86
C GLU A 395 1.69 -22.59 -43.41
N ASN A 396 2.71 -22.73 -42.57
CA ASN A 396 3.10 -24.03 -42.01
C ASN A 396 2.05 -24.55 -41.01
N VAL A 397 1.45 -23.65 -40.21
CA VAL A 397 0.35 -23.99 -39.31
C VAL A 397 -0.88 -24.44 -40.09
N VAL A 398 -1.21 -23.74 -41.20
CA VAL A 398 -2.33 -24.10 -42.06
C VAL A 398 -2.11 -25.44 -42.75
N ARG A 399 -0.93 -25.67 -43.36
CA ARG A 399 -0.61 -26.99 -43.94
C ARG A 399 -0.68 -28.10 -42.89
N ASN A 400 -0.20 -27.86 -41.68
CA ASN A 400 -0.21 -28.86 -40.62
C ASN A 400 -1.64 -29.22 -40.19
N LYS A 401 -2.52 -28.22 -40.03
CA LYS A 401 -3.93 -28.43 -39.68
C LYS A 401 -4.70 -29.15 -40.80
N ILE A 402 -4.48 -28.76 -42.06
CA ILE A 402 -5.07 -29.46 -43.22
C ILE A 402 -4.58 -30.91 -43.30
N ALA A 403 -3.26 -31.14 -43.13
CA ALA A 403 -2.68 -32.47 -43.17
C ALA A 403 -3.25 -33.37 -42.06
N ARG A 404 -3.43 -32.83 -40.85
CA ARG A 404 -4.04 -33.54 -39.72
C ARG A 404 -5.48 -33.94 -40.01
N ALA A 405 -6.25 -33.03 -40.59
CA ALA A 405 -7.65 -33.29 -40.88
C ALA A 405 -7.81 -34.30 -42.05
N ARG A 406 -6.98 -34.20 -43.09
CA ARG A 406 -7.09 -35.01 -44.31
C ARG A 406 -6.40 -36.37 -44.21
N TYR A 407 -5.32 -36.46 -43.43
CA TYR A 407 -4.54 -37.68 -43.22
C TYR A 407 -4.44 -38.03 -41.74
N PRO A 408 -5.58 -38.24 -41.04
CA PRO A 408 -5.57 -38.51 -39.60
C PRO A 408 -4.80 -39.78 -39.24
N ASP A 409 -4.73 -40.74 -40.17
CA ASP A 409 -3.98 -41.99 -40.02
C ASP A 409 -2.44 -41.79 -40.04
N GLU A 410 -1.96 -40.60 -40.40
CA GLU A 410 -0.53 -40.23 -40.44
C GLU A 410 -0.12 -39.30 -39.32
N ILE A 411 -1.03 -39.02 -38.40
CA ILE A 411 -0.71 -38.45 -37.10
C ILE A 411 -0.13 -39.57 -36.26
N ASP A 412 1.12 -39.42 -35.85
CA ASP A 412 1.73 -40.38 -34.94
C ASP A 412 1.08 -40.34 -33.55
N GLU A 413 1.48 -41.26 -32.68
CA GLU A 413 0.92 -41.36 -31.32
C GLU A 413 1.17 -40.12 -30.45
N THR A 414 2.03 -39.20 -30.89
CA THR A 414 2.31 -37.94 -30.20
C THR A 414 1.40 -36.79 -30.66
N GLY A 415 0.51 -37.03 -31.62
CA GLY A 415 -0.27 -35.97 -32.25
C GLY A 415 0.51 -35.20 -33.31
N THR A 416 1.71 -35.64 -33.69
CA THR A 416 2.52 -34.99 -34.72
C THR A 416 2.18 -35.60 -36.07
N ILE A 417 1.74 -34.77 -37.01
CA ILE A 417 1.48 -35.19 -38.38
C ILE A 417 2.80 -35.45 -39.10
N SER A 418 2.89 -36.52 -39.88
CA SER A 418 4.10 -36.85 -40.63
C SER A 418 4.49 -35.70 -41.59
N ASP A 419 5.80 -35.43 -41.74
CA ASP A 419 6.27 -34.43 -42.71
C ASP A 419 5.81 -34.77 -44.14
N GLU A 420 5.70 -36.06 -44.48
CA GLU A 420 5.20 -36.55 -45.77
C GLU A 420 3.70 -36.27 -45.97
N ALA A 421 2.90 -36.22 -44.91
CA ALA A 421 1.50 -35.77 -44.96
C ALA A 421 1.38 -34.26 -45.11
N VAL A 422 2.24 -33.49 -44.44
CA VAL A 422 2.30 -32.03 -44.60
C VAL A 422 2.75 -31.65 -46.02
N GLU A 423 3.74 -32.34 -46.59
CA GLU A 423 4.21 -32.11 -47.97
C GLU A 423 3.19 -32.52 -49.04
N ARG A 424 2.22 -33.38 -48.70
CA ARG A 424 1.12 -33.76 -49.62
C ARG A 424 -0.03 -32.77 -49.63
N VAL A 425 -0.08 -31.84 -48.67
CA VAL A 425 -1.06 -30.75 -48.70
C VAL A 425 -0.73 -29.82 -49.85
N THR A 426 -1.67 -29.73 -50.79
CA THR A 426 -1.52 -28.92 -51.99
C THR A 426 -1.86 -27.46 -51.72
N ASP A 427 -1.28 -26.55 -52.51
CA ASP A 427 -1.59 -25.12 -52.40
C ASP A 427 -3.08 -24.81 -52.68
N GLU A 428 -3.75 -25.65 -53.46
CA GLU A 428 -5.19 -25.55 -53.72
C GLU A 428 -6.03 -25.85 -52.47
N GLU A 429 -5.62 -26.82 -51.66
CA GLU A 429 -6.28 -27.14 -50.38
C GLU A 429 -6.07 -26.03 -49.34
N ILE A 430 -4.88 -25.42 -49.33
CA ILE A 430 -4.57 -24.27 -48.48
C ILE A 430 -5.44 -23.06 -48.86
N GLU A 431 -5.55 -22.77 -50.15
CA GLU A 431 -6.34 -21.65 -50.64
C GLU A 431 -7.83 -21.84 -50.35
N THR A 432 -8.34 -23.06 -50.49
CA THR A 432 -9.74 -23.39 -50.15
C THR A 432 -10.04 -23.12 -48.68
N VAL A 433 -9.17 -23.53 -47.76
CA VAL A 433 -9.35 -23.28 -46.31
C VAL A 433 -9.19 -21.80 -45.98
N ARG A 434 -8.31 -21.07 -46.66
CA ARG A 434 -8.16 -19.61 -46.49
C ARG A 434 -9.40 -18.84 -46.95
N GLU A 435 -9.99 -19.24 -48.08
CA GLU A 435 -11.22 -18.63 -48.61
C GLU A 435 -12.37 -18.82 -47.61
N GLU A 436 -12.51 -20.03 -47.06
CA GLU A 436 -13.54 -20.36 -46.05
C GLU A 436 -13.33 -19.65 -44.71
N LEU A 437 -12.09 -19.45 -44.26
CA LEU A 437 -11.78 -18.65 -43.07
C LEU A 437 -12.01 -17.14 -43.27
N GLY A 438 -12.36 -16.69 -44.48
CA GLY A 438 -12.51 -15.27 -44.80
C GLY A 438 -11.18 -14.49 -44.82
N LEU A 439 -10.04 -15.20 -44.77
CA LEU A 439 -8.70 -14.60 -44.75
C LEU A 439 -8.28 -14.02 -46.12
N VAL A 440 -9.00 -14.38 -47.19
CA VAL A 440 -8.70 -13.93 -48.57
C VAL A 440 -9.09 -12.45 -48.81
N GLN A 441 -9.84 -11.79 -47.92
CA GLN A 441 -10.30 -10.41 -48.17
C GLN A 441 -9.29 -9.30 -47.82
N GLN A 442 -8.14 -9.58 -47.20
CA GLN A 442 -7.20 -8.51 -46.81
C GLN A 442 -6.01 -8.31 -47.76
N SER A 443 -5.70 -9.24 -48.66
CA SER A 443 -4.54 -9.11 -49.56
C SER A 443 -4.82 -8.25 -50.79
N ASP A 444 -6.06 -8.18 -51.28
CA ASP A 444 -6.43 -7.37 -52.46
C ASP A 444 -6.84 -5.92 -52.11
N GLU A 445 -7.21 -5.61 -50.86
CA GLU A 445 -7.42 -4.21 -50.41
C GLU A 445 -6.11 -3.47 -50.13
N LEU A 446 -5.00 -4.17 -49.92
CA LEU A 446 -3.66 -3.56 -49.74
C LEU A 446 -2.94 -3.28 -51.06
N ALA A 447 -3.37 -3.88 -52.18
CA ALA A 447 -2.89 -3.49 -53.51
C ALA A 447 -3.39 -2.10 -53.97
N GLY A 448 -4.39 -1.51 -53.27
CA GLY A 448 -4.89 -0.16 -53.52
C GLY A 448 -4.28 0.95 -52.64
N VAL A 449 -3.44 0.58 -51.65
CA VAL A 449 -2.87 1.54 -50.69
C VAL A 449 -1.47 2.01 -51.12
N ASP A 450 -0.72 1.21 -51.90
CA ASP A 450 0.57 1.62 -52.45
C ASP A 450 0.46 2.73 -53.52
N ASP A 451 -0.66 2.82 -54.24
CA ASP A 451 -0.94 3.91 -55.19
C ASP A 451 -1.21 5.27 -54.49
N GLN A 452 -1.55 5.26 -53.19
CA GLN A 452 -1.75 6.51 -52.42
C GLN A 452 -0.46 7.02 -51.75
N PHE A 453 0.57 6.18 -51.64
CA PHE A 453 1.88 6.60 -51.13
C PHE A 453 2.79 7.21 -52.23
N GLU A 454 2.67 6.78 -53.49
CA GLU A 454 3.35 7.42 -54.63
C GLU A 454 2.81 8.84 -54.93
N VAL A 455 1.53 9.11 -54.66
CA VAL A 455 0.93 10.46 -54.80
C VAL A 455 1.45 11.44 -53.72
N LEU A 456 1.85 10.94 -52.55
CA LEU A 456 2.38 11.76 -51.45
C LEU A 456 3.91 11.98 -51.54
N GLU A 457 4.66 11.11 -52.23
CA GLU A 457 6.07 11.37 -52.56
C GLU A 457 6.25 12.25 -53.81
N ALA A 458 5.38 12.16 -54.82
CA ALA A 458 5.39 13.07 -55.97
C ALA A 458 5.02 14.53 -55.57
N GLY A 459 4.19 14.70 -54.53
CA GLY A 459 3.85 16.01 -53.96
C GLY A 459 4.97 16.68 -53.14
N ARG A 460 5.98 15.92 -52.71
CA ARG A 460 7.10 16.44 -51.89
C ARG A 460 8.34 16.81 -52.69
N GLN A 461 8.47 16.36 -53.94
CA GLN A 461 9.52 16.81 -54.86
C GLN A 461 9.13 18.00 -55.75
N ALA A 462 7.85 18.41 -55.78
CA ALA A 462 7.40 19.60 -56.52
C ALA A 462 7.49 20.93 -55.73
N ALA A 463 7.96 20.92 -54.47
CA ALA A 463 8.01 22.10 -53.60
C ALA A 463 9.43 22.51 -53.14
N ALA A 464 10.48 22.04 -53.83
CA ALA A 464 11.87 22.35 -53.48
C ALA A 464 12.78 22.70 -54.69
N THR A 465 12.21 23.21 -55.79
CA THR A 465 12.98 23.90 -56.85
C THR A 465 12.16 25.03 -57.48
N ASP A 466 12.11 26.19 -56.83
CA ASP A 466 12.18 27.46 -57.58
C ASP A 466 12.59 28.61 -56.64
N GLY A 467 13.88 28.65 -56.34
CA GLY A 467 14.54 29.83 -55.80
C GLY A 467 15.15 30.61 -56.94
N GLY A 468 14.43 31.63 -57.41
CA GLY A 468 14.88 32.93 -57.90
C GLY A 468 16.08 33.05 -58.85
N SER A 469 15.88 33.75 -59.96
CA SER A 469 16.82 34.75 -60.53
C SER A 469 16.03 35.66 -61.48
N GLU A 470 16.02 36.98 -61.25
CA GLU A 470 16.71 37.98 -62.09
C GLU A 470 16.07 38.21 -63.48
N GLU A 471 15.16 39.20 -63.59
CA GLU A 471 15.35 40.52 -64.26
C GLU A 471 14.04 41.33 -64.27
#